data_AF-A0A959KX87-F1
#
_entry.id   AF-A0A959KX87-F1
#
_cell.length_a   1.000
_cell.length_b   1.000
_cell.length_c   1.000
_cell.angle_alpha   90.00
_cell.angle_beta   90.00
_cell.angle_gamma   90.00
#
_symmetry.space_group_name_H-M   'P 1'
#
loop_
_entity.id
_entity.type
_entity.pdbx_description
1 polymer ?
#
loop_
_entity_poly.entity_id
_entity_poly.type
_entity_poly.pdbx_seq_one_letter_code
_entity_poly.pdbx_strand_id
1 'polypeptide(L)'
;AIDVETGKRLNIFFGENTAYECSLFCETYDNGQTPTLDMMFNPSAQLELILNTFTTVFNFIGGGQHFVYVTSTEYDRCETIYNTLKNAAISAQKAPVLQNITWCGWPMLQPGTEFLSYEEGLIPNDLTVKLRVDNPYQVSAGTNDFNGYPTYQMRLEGLAPTELTDLEVESALDLINVVPNPYYAFSEYETEAFTTTVKITNLPAKCVVTIYTLDGKFIRRYDRDEAGMAPNGTNRGIRTAQPIPDIEWDLKNNKGIPISAGVYLIHVDAEGLGERTLKWFGTNRQFDPSGL
;
A
#
# COMPACT_ATOMS: atom_id res chain seq x y z
N ALA A 1 3.95 -17.50 18.06
CA ALA A 1 3.15 -17.07 16.90
C ALA A 1 2.55 -15.71 17.21
N ILE A 2 2.22 -14.92 16.20
CA ILE A 2 1.60 -13.59 16.36
C ILE A 2 0.36 -13.55 15.49
N ASP A 3 -0.77 -13.17 16.09
CA ASP A 3 -1.97 -12.81 15.36
C ASP A 3 -1.77 -11.45 14.70
N VAL A 4 -1.97 -11.38 13.39
CA VAL A 4 -1.75 -10.17 12.60
C VAL A 4 -2.89 -9.17 12.70
N GLU A 5 -4.09 -9.60 13.07
CA GLU A 5 -5.24 -8.72 13.24
C GLU A 5 -5.18 -8.01 14.60
N THR A 6 -4.85 -8.76 15.65
CA THR A 6 -4.86 -8.26 17.03
C THR A 6 -3.47 -7.86 17.55
N GLY A 7 -2.39 -8.27 16.88
CA GLY A 7 -1.01 -8.07 17.34
C GLY A 7 -0.62 -8.94 18.55
N LYS A 8 -1.52 -9.82 19.01
CA LYS A 8 -1.29 -10.63 20.22
C LYS A 8 -0.36 -11.79 19.95
N ARG A 9 0.46 -12.12 20.95
CA ARG A 9 1.26 -13.35 20.95
C ARG A 9 0.34 -14.54 21.25
N LEU A 10 0.45 -15.60 20.46
CA LEU A 10 -0.34 -16.82 20.59
C LEU A 10 0.48 -17.97 21.16
N ASN A 11 -0.21 -18.91 21.82
CA ASN A 11 0.38 -20.16 22.30
C ASN A 11 0.85 -21.06 21.14
N ILE A 12 2.00 -21.70 21.38
CA ILE A 12 2.58 -22.74 20.54
C ILE A 12 2.97 -23.89 21.45
N PHE A 13 2.64 -25.11 21.07
CA PHE A 13 3.15 -26.30 21.71
C PHE A 13 3.55 -27.35 20.67
N PHE A 14 4.39 -28.28 21.10
CA PHE A 14 4.93 -29.33 20.27
C PHE A 14 4.32 -30.67 20.67
N GLY A 15 4.19 -31.57 19.71
CA GLY A 15 3.84 -32.96 19.95
C GLY A 15 4.79 -33.88 19.19
N GLU A 16 4.89 -35.11 19.65
CA GLU A 16 5.65 -36.18 19.01
C GLU A 16 4.76 -37.42 18.89
N ASN A 17 5.05 -38.26 17.90
CA ASN A 17 4.33 -39.52 17.78
C ASN A 17 5.07 -40.62 18.55
N THR A 18 4.50 -41.00 19.69
CA THR A 18 5.04 -42.04 20.58
C THR A 18 5.04 -43.44 19.96
N ALA A 19 4.38 -43.65 18.82
CA ALA A 19 4.43 -44.93 18.11
C ALA A 19 5.83 -45.28 17.62
N TYR A 20 6.69 -44.28 17.37
CA TYR A 20 8.05 -44.45 16.86
C TYR A 20 9.08 -44.56 17.97
N GLU A 21 8.77 -45.32 19.01
CA GLU A 21 9.69 -45.56 20.12
C GLU A 21 10.86 -46.49 19.73
N CYS A 22 12.00 -46.33 20.42
CA CYS A 22 13.23 -47.05 20.06
C CYS A 22 13.05 -48.56 20.19
N SER A 23 12.36 -49.03 21.23
CA SER A 23 12.10 -50.45 21.49
C SER A 23 11.57 -51.24 20.28
N LEU A 24 10.92 -50.56 19.33
CA LEU A 24 10.37 -51.17 18.12
C LEU A 24 11.25 -50.95 16.89
N PHE A 25 12.05 -49.87 16.86
CA PHE A 25 12.65 -49.35 15.63
C PHE A 25 14.12 -48.91 15.75
N CYS A 26 14.80 -49.10 16.90
CA CYS A 26 16.16 -48.58 17.15
C CYS A 26 17.15 -48.84 16.00
N GLU A 27 17.08 -50.03 15.39
CA GLU A 27 18.01 -50.47 14.34
C GLU A 27 17.75 -49.83 12.97
N THR A 28 16.62 -49.15 12.79
CA THR A 28 16.23 -48.53 11.51
C THR A 28 16.42 -47.01 11.49
N TYR A 29 16.84 -46.40 12.59
CA TYR A 29 17.18 -44.97 12.63
C TYR A 29 18.60 -44.71 12.13
N ASP A 30 18.75 -43.75 11.23
CA ASP A 30 20.03 -43.42 10.59
C ASP A 30 21.16 -43.08 11.60
N ASN A 31 20.80 -42.54 12.77
CA ASN A 31 21.73 -42.13 13.81
C ASN A 31 21.69 -43.01 15.08
N GLY A 32 20.91 -44.10 15.08
CA GLY A 32 20.72 -44.97 16.25
C GLY A 32 20.10 -44.29 17.47
N GLN A 33 19.63 -43.05 17.33
CA GLN A 33 18.92 -42.29 18.35
C GLN A 33 17.47 -42.11 17.90
N THR A 34 16.53 -42.32 18.83
CA THR A 34 15.14 -41.98 18.59
C THR A 34 14.88 -40.52 18.90
N PRO A 35 14.34 -39.76 17.94
CA PRO A 35 13.93 -38.39 18.21
C PRO A 35 12.63 -38.32 19.02
N THR A 36 12.01 -39.45 19.40
CA THR A 36 10.70 -39.46 20.08
C THR A 36 10.80 -39.99 21.53
N LEU A 37 9.78 -39.70 22.34
CA LEU A 37 9.59 -40.04 23.77
C LEU A 37 10.37 -39.22 24.79
N ASP A 38 11.20 -38.30 24.34
CA ASP A 38 11.99 -37.43 25.22
C ASP A 38 11.29 -36.09 25.51
N MET A 39 10.12 -35.85 24.90
CA MET A 39 9.37 -34.59 24.98
C MET A 39 10.20 -33.37 24.55
N MET A 40 11.26 -33.59 23.78
CA MET A 40 12.08 -32.54 23.19
C MET A 40 11.67 -32.33 21.73
N PHE A 41 11.90 -31.12 21.24
CA PHE A 41 11.69 -30.83 19.82
C PHE A 41 13.02 -31.00 19.08
N ASN A 42 13.16 -32.10 18.35
CA ASN A 42 14.39 -32.55 17.69
C ASN A 42 14.11 -33.43 16.45
N PRO A 43 13.23 -32.99 15.50
CA PRO A 43 12.87 -33.83 14.36
C PRO A 43 14.08 -34.21 13.49
N SER A 44 14.12 -35.45 12.99
CA SER A 44 15.20 -35.90 12.11
C SER A 44 14.95 -35.55 10.63
N ALA A 45 15.96 -35.79 9.80
CA ALA A 45 15.84 -35.67 8.33
C ALA A 45 15.29 -36.95 7.67
N GLN A 46 15.14 -38.04 8.44
CA GLN A 46 14.82 -39.36 7.93
C GLN A 46 13.35 -39.43 7.49
N LEU A 47 13.11 -39.71 6.21
CA LEU A 47 11.75 -39.75 5.67
C LEU A 47 11.04 -41.09 5.95
N GLU A 48 11.79 -42.19 5.88
CA GLU A 48 11.25 -43.54 5.92
C GLU A 48 12.07 -44.49 6.80
N LEU A 49 11.38 -45.45 7.43
CA LEU A 49 11.97 -46.60 8.13
C LEU A 49 11.96 -47.82 7.21
N ILE A 50 13.10 -48.50 7.09
CA ILE A 50 13.22 -49.76 6.34
C ILE A 50 13.03 -50.92 7.32
N LEU A 51 11.77 -51.30 7.54
CA LEU A 51 11.41 -52.35 8.50
C LEU A 51 11.33 -53.73 7.85
N ASN A 52 10.66 -53.80 6.70
CA ASN A 52 10.30 -55.04 6.01
C ASN A 52 10.42 -54.83 4.49
N THR A 53 10.33 -55.90 3.71
CA THR A 53 10.26 -55.85 2.23
C THR A 53 8.98 -55.21 1.67
N PHE A 54 7.98 -54.92 2.52
CA PHE A 54 6.73 -54.26 2.13
C PHE A 54 6.56 -52.91 2.84
N THR A 55 6.27 -51.88 2.06
CA THR A 55 6.03 -50.51 2.56
C THR A 55 4.59 -50.36 3.05
N THR A 56 4.43 -49.84 4.27
CA THR A 56 3.16 -49.46 4.88
C THR A 56 3.20 -47.99 5.32
N VAL A 57 2.08 -47.42 5.75
CA VAL A 57 2.03 -46.05 6.26
C VAL A 57 2.94 -45.86 7.50
N PHE A 58 3.16 -46.93 8.30
CA PHE A 58 4.09 -46.90 9.43
C PHE A 58 5.56 -46.76 9.02
N ASN A 59 5.90 -47.03 7.76
CA ASN A 59 7.25 -46.78 7.28
C ASN A 59 7.52 -45.29 7.10
N PHE A 60 6.49 -44.43 7.03
CA PHE A 60 6.65 -43.00 6.78
C PHE A 60 6.79 -42.21 8.09
N ILE A 61 8.00 -42.23 8.65
CA ILE A 61 8.33 -41.57 9.91
C ILE A 61 8.53 -40.06 9.78
N GLY A 62 8.96 -39.58 8.61
CA GLY A 62 9.26 -38.17 8.31
C GLY A 62 9.79 -37.36 9.50
N GLY A 63 10.99 -37.64 9.96
CA GLY A 63 11.60 -36.84 11.02
C GLY A 63 11.03 -37.08 12.42
N GLY A 64 10.36 -38.21 12.66
CA GLY A 64 9.79 -38.58 13.96
C GLY A 64 8.34 -38.14 14.17
N GLN A 65 7.70 -37.56 13.15
CA GLN A 65 6.35 -36.99 13.25
C GLN A 65 6.22 -35.97 14.41
N HIS A 66 7.18 -35.05 14.50
CA HIS A 66 7.06 -33.91 15.42
C HIS A 66 6.11 -32.88 14.84
N PHE A 67 5.06 -32.58 15.59
CA PHE A 67 4.06 -31.60 15.21
C PHE A 67 4.30 -30.29 15.95
N VAL A 68 4.14 -29.19 15.22
CA VAL A 68 4.06 -27.84 15.76
C VAL A 68 2.59 -27.42 15.69
N TYR A 69 2.00 -27.13 16.84
CA TYR A 69 0.63 -26.63 16.94
C TYR A 69 0.63 -25.17 17.32
N VAL A 70 -0.05 -24.35 16.53
CA VAL A 70 -0.34 -22.94 16.83
C VAL A 70 -1.82 -22.83 17.16
N THR A 71 -2.15 -22.15 18.25
CA THR A 71 -3.53 -21.98 18.70
C THR A 71 -4.04 -20.55 18.54
N SER A 72 -5.35 -20.35 18.56
CA SER A 72 -6.01 -19.03 18.65
C SER A 72 -5.98 -18.41 20.05
N THR A 73 -5.45 -19.11 21.06
CA THR A 73 -5.39 -18.59 22.44
C THR A 73 -4.19 -17.67 22.65
N GLU A 74 -4.42 -16.61 23.42
CA GLU A 74 -3.38 -15.66 23.84
C GLU A 74 -2.31 -16.37 24.67
N TYR A 75 -1.06 -15.96 24.49
CA TYR A 75 0.10 -16.61 25.10
C TYR A 75 0.11 -16.50 26.62
N ASP A 76 -0.10 -17.64 27.28
CA ASP A 76 -0.05 -17.82 28.73
C ASP A 76 1.01 -18.87 29.13
N ARG A 77 2.02 -19.08 28.27
CA ARG A 77 3.01 -20.17 28.38
C ARG A 77 2.35 -21.56 28.35
N CYS A 78 1.23 -21.69 27.65
CA CYS A 78 0.42 -22.90 27.55
C CYS A 78 -0.12 -23.42 28.90
N GLU A 79 -0.23 -22.59 29.94
CA GLU A 79 -0.69 -23.01 31.27
C GLU A 79 -2.11 -23.57 31.22
N THR A 80 -3.04 -22.85 30.58
CA THR A 80 -4.45 -23.27 30.46
C THR A 80 -4.56 -24.56 29.65
N ILE A 81 -3.79 -24.65 28.55
CA ILE A 81 -3.73 -25.82 27.67
C ILE A 81 -3.23 -27.04 28.46
N TYR A 82 -2.11 -26.90 29.16
CA TYR A 82 -1.49 -27.96 29.95
C TYR A 82 -2.43 -28.48 31.04
N ASN A 83 -3.00 -27.58 31.85
CA ASN A 83 -3.90 -27.95 32.94
C ASN A 83 -5.16 -28.65 32.43
N THR A 84 -5.70 -28.21 31.29
CA THR A 84 -6.88 -28.85 30.68
C THR A 84 -6.55 -30.25 30.17
N LEU A 85 -5.45 -30.41 29.42
CA LEU A 85 -5.06 -31.70 28.86
C LEU A 85 -4.63 -32.71 29.94
N LYS A 86 -3.92 -32.24 30.99
CA LYS A 86 -3.48 -33.08 32.11
C LYS A 86 -4.63 -33.64 32.93
N ASN A 87 -5.67 -32.83 33.16
CA ASN A 87 -6.82 -33.23 33.97
C ASN A 87 -7.94 -33.88 33.16
N ALA A 88 -7.82 -33.93 31.83
CA ALA A 88 -8.80 -34.55 30.96
C ALA A 88 -8.75 -36.08 31.02
N ALA A 89 -9.75 -36.68 31.66
CA ALA A 89 -9.89 -38.13 31.79
C ALA A 89 -10.53 -38.78 30.53
N ILE A 90 -11.29 -38.00 29.75
CA ILE A 90 -11.97 -38.47 28.53
C ILE A 90 -11.76 -37.53 27.35
N SER A 91 -11.90 -38.05 26.13
CA SER A 91 -11.66 -37.28 24.88
C SER A 91 -12.52 -36.02 24.76
N ALA A 92 -13.76 -36.05 25.25
CA ALA A 92 -14.66 -34.88 25.21
C ALA A 92 -14.10 -33.67 25.98
N GLN A 93 -13.29 -33.89 27.03
CA GLN A 93 -12.66 -32.82 27.80
C GLN A 93 -11.42 -32.25 27.10
N LYS A 94 -10.84 -32.99 26.14
CA LYS A 94 -9.71 -32.53 25.32
C LYS A 94 -10.16 -31.70 24.12
N ALA A 95 -11.39 -31.93 23.64
CA ALA A 95 -11.93 -31.28 22.45
C ALA A 95 -11.84 -29.74 22.47
N PRO A 96 -12.12 -29.03 23.57
CA PRO A 96 -12.03 -27.56 23.59
C PRO A 96 -10.62 -27.03 23.32
N VAL A 97 -9.59 -27.74 23.79
CA VAL A 97 -8.18 -27.37 23.52
C VAL A 97 -7.85 -27.60 22.05
N LEU A 98 -8.23 -28.76 21.50
CA LEU A 98 -7.91 -29.13 20.12
C LEU A 98 -8.65 -28.26 19.10
N GLN A 99 -9.87 -27.81 19.41
CA GLN A 99 -10.64 -26.89 18.56
C GLN A 99 -9.97 -25.51 18.41
N ASN A 100 -9.13 -25.11 19.36
CA ASN A 100 -8.39 -23.85 19.28
C ASN A 100 -7.12 -23.94 18.44
N ILE A 101 -6.74 -25.10 17.91
CA ILE A 101 -5.60 -25.24 17.01
C ILE A 101 -5.96 -24.62 15.65
N THR A 102 -5.27 -23.54 15.28
CA THR A 102 -5.49 -22.81 14.02
C THR A 102 -4.55 -23.27 12.91
N TRP A 103 -3.37 -23.75 13.28
CA TRP A 103 -2.40 -24.29 12.34
C TRP A 103 -1.63 -25.45 12.95
N CYS A 104 -1.38 -26.47 12.15
CA CYS A 104 -0.53 -27.60 12.48
C CYS A 104 0.46 -27.80 11.35
N GLY A 105 1.73 -27.96 11.71
CA GLY A 105 2.80 -28.26 10.78
C GLY A 105 3.62 -29.44 11.26
N TRP A 106 4.19 -30.15 10.30
CA TRP A 106 5.10 -31.26 10.55
C TRP A 106 6.45 -30.95 9.87
N PRO A 107 7.31 -30.15 10.53
CA PRO A 107 8.62 -29.81 9.98
C PRO A 107 9.59 -30.99 10.11
N MET A 108 10.49 -31.10 9.13
CA MET A 108 11.59 -32.04 9.12
C MET A 108 12.91 -31.28 9.01
N LEU A 109 13.98 -31.88 9.52
CA LEU A 109 15.33 -31.36 9.34
C LEU A 109 15.75 -31.54 7.89
N GLN A 110 16.44 -30.56 7.32
CA GLN A 110 16.99 -30.69 5.97
C GLN A 110 18.16 -31.69 5.99
N PRO A 111 18.24 -32.65 5.05
CA PRO A 111 19.38 -33.56 4.98
C PRO A 111 20.72 -32.82 4.92
N GLY A 112 21.67 -33.20 5.76
CA GLY A 112 22.99 -32.58 5.87
C GLY A 112 23.04 -31.32 6.75
N THR A 113 21.98 -31.03 7.51
CA THR A 113 21.96 -29.98 8.53
C THR A 113 21.75 -30.59 9.92
N GLU A 114 22.17 -29.87 10.95
CA GLU A 114 22.00 -30.25 12.35
C GLU A 114 21.37 -29.09 13.13
N PHE A 115 20.62 -29.40 14.18
CA PHE A 115 20.17 -28.38 15.14
C PHE A 115 21.36 -27.86 15.95
N LEU A 116 21.26 -26.60 16.36
CA LEU A 116 22.14 -26.03 17.38
C LEU A 116 21.74 -26.57 18.75
N SER A 117 22.56 -26.32 19.77
CA SER A 117 22.14 -26.57 21.14
C SER A 117 20.94 -25.67 21.53
N TYR A 118 20.17 -26.08 22.55
CA TYR A 118 19.09 -25.23 23.08
C TYR A 118 19.59 -23.88 23.61
N GLU A 119 20.82 -23.84 24.13
CA GLU A 119 21.47 -22.61 24.61
C GLU A 119 21.75 -21.62 23.46
N GLU A 120 22.01 -22.14 22.27
CA GLU A 120 22.30 -21.37 21.05
C GLU A 120 21.04 -21.07 20.21
N GLY A 121 19.85 -21.47 20.68
CA GLY A 121 18.58 -21.16 20.03
C GLY A 121 18.00 -22.26 19.15
N LEU A 122 18.57 -23.49 19.19
CA LEU A 122 18.14 -24.73 18.52
C LEU A 122 18.05 -24.66 16.98
N ILE A 123 17.26 -23.74 16.44
CA ILE A 123 17.02 -23.57 15.00
C ILE A 123 18.19 -22.80 14.37
N PRO A 124 18.94 -23.40 13.42
CA PRO A 124 20.16 -22.80 12.86
C PRO A 124 19.91 -21.68 11.83
N ASN A 125 18.67 -21.24 11.64
CA ASN A 125 18.28 -20.27 10.62
C ASN A 125 17.16 -19.32 11.10
N ASP A 126 16.83 -18.33 10.27
CA ASP A 126 15.84 -17.28 10.55
C ASP A 126 14.49 -17.50 9.84
N LEU A 127 14.14 -18.77 9.55
CA LEU A 127 12.92 -19.12 8.83
C LEU A 127 11.68 -18.53 9.49
N THR A 128 10.92 -17.75 8.72
CA THR A 128 9.64 -17.17 9.14
C THR A 128 8.50 -17.68 8.27
N VAL A 129 7.55 -18.39 8.88
CA VAL A 129 6.32 -18.85 8.22
C VAL A 129 5.22 -17.79 8.38
N LYS A 130 4.63 -17.35 7.27
CA LYS A 130 3.50 -16.41 7.25
C LYS A 130 2.31 -17.05 6.57
N LEU A 131 1.23 -17.23 7.33
CA LEU A 131 -0.06 -17.62 6.80
C LEU A 131 -0.98 -16.39 6.79
N ARG A 132 -1.66 -16.14 5.67
CA ARG A 132 -2.66 -15.09 5.51
C ARG A 132 -3.92 -15.76 4.98
N VAL A 133 -4.98 -15.68 5.75
CA VAL A 133 -6.29 -16.26 5.41
C VAL A 133 -7.28 -15.12 5.43
N ASP A 134 -8.09 -15.01 4.38
CA ASP A 134 -9.18 -14.03 4.36
C ASP A 134 -10.25 -14.48 5.35
N ASN A 135 -10.59 -13.60 6.29
CA ASN A 135 -11.67 -13.80 7.25
C ASN A 135 -12.76 -12.76 6.96
N PRO A 136 -14.06 -13.13 6.95
CA PRO A 136 -15.13 -12.15 6.87
C PRO A 136 -15.01 -11.14 8.00
N TYR A 137 -15.36 -9.88 7.72
CA TYR A 137 -15.39 -8.84 8.75
C TYR A 137 -16.25 -9.28 9.93
N GLN A 138 -15.63 -9.35 11.11
CA GLN A 138 -16.33 -9.62 12.36
C GLN A 138 -16.58 -8.31 13.11
N VAL A 139 -17.71 -8.23 13.78
CA VAL A 139 -18.03 -7.12 14.69
C VAL A 139 -17.57 -7.54 16.07
N SER A 140 -16.59 -6.85 16.63
CA SER A 140 -16.25 -6.95 18.05
C SER A 140 -16.94 -5.83 18.82
N ALA A 141 -17.40 -6.11 20.04
CA ALA A 141 -17.89 -5.06 20.92
C ALA A 141 -16.71 -4.13 21.26
N GLY A 142 -16.74 -2.90 20.73
CA GLY A 142 -15.75 -1.86 21.02
C GLY A 142 -15.90 -1.27 22.43
N THR A 143 -15.67 0.04 22.59
CA THR A 143 -15.71 0.75 23.88
C THR A 143 -17.11 0.89 24.51
N ASN A 144 -18.14 0.22 23.97
CA ASN A 144 -19.57 0.49 24.22
C ASN A 144 -20.05 1.91 23.84
N ASP A 145 -19.21 2.71 23.17
CA ASP A 145 -19.65 3.97 22.58
C ASP A 145 -20.37 3.73 21.26
N PHE A 146 -21.27 4.65 20.87
CA PHE A 146 -22.00 4.65 19.60
C PHE A 146 -22.60 3.27 19.25
N ASN A 147 -23.35 2.67 20.18
CA ASN A 147 -24.00 1.35 20.01
C ASN A 147 -23.02 0.18 19.74
N GLY A 148 -21.75 0.32 20.13
CA GLY A 148 -20.75 -0.74 19.97
C GLY A 148 -20.21 -0.87 18.55
N TYR A 149 -20.47 0.09 17.66
CA TYR A 149 -19.87 0.11 16.33
C TYR A 149 -18.36 0.41 16.41
N PRO A 150 -17.54 -0.17 15.51
CA PRO A 150 -16.14 0.21 15.38
C PRO A 150 -16.01 1.71 15.11
N THR A 151 -15.30 2.41 15.98
CA THR A 151 -15.10 3.86 15.88
C THR A 151 -13.63 4.17 15.66
N TYR A 152 -13.37 5.16 14.81
CA TYR A 152 -12.04 5.71 14.59
C TYR A 152 -12.00 7.12 15.16
N GLN A 153 -11.00 7.42 15.98
CA GLN A 153 -10.71 8.78 16.40
C GLN A 153 -9.56 9.32 15.55
N MET A 154 -9.82 10.42 14.86
CA MET A 154 -8.81 11.16 14.11
C MET A 154 -8.59 12.51 14.79
N ARG A 155 -7.33 12.91 14.97
CA ARG A 155 -6.93 14.20 15.52
C ARG A 155 -6.14 14.93 14.44
N LEU A 156 -6.60 16.13 14.10
CA LEU A 156 -5.95 17.01 13.13
C LEU A 156 -5.52 18.28 13.89
N GLU A 157 -4.27 18.36 14.31
CA GLU A 157 -3.69 19.53 14.97
C GLU A 157 -2.68 20.19 14.02
N GLY A 158 -2.77 21.51 13.84
CA GLY A 158 -1.81 22.27 13.03
C GLY A 158 -1.94 22.11 11.50
N LEU A 159 -2.99 21.44 11.01
CA LEU A 159 -3.23 21.21 9.57
C LEU A 159 -4.21 22.22 8.95
N ALA A 160 -4.47 23.34 9.63
CA ALA A 160 -5.34 24.38 9.09
C ALA A 160 -4.57 25.22 8.06
N PRO A 161 -5.21 25.63 6.94
CA PRO A 161 -4.61 26.59 6.02
C PRO A 161 -4.33 27.90 6.76
N THR A 162 -3.15 28.47 6.55
CA THR A 162 -2.77 29.80 7.01
C THR A 162 -2.80 30.78 5.85
N GLU A 163 -3.01 32.06 6.16
CA GLU A 163 -2.83 33.12 5.18
C GLU A 163 -1.38 33.13 4.67
N LEU A 164 -1.21 33.32 3.37
CA LEU A 164 0.11 33.40 2.75
C LEU A 164 0.80 34.71 3.14
N THR A 165 2.11 34.64 3.34
CA THR A 165 2.96 35.83 3.47
C THR A 165 3.20 36.45 2.09
N ASP A 166 3.54 37.75 2.04
CA ASP A 166 3.83 38.45 0.78
C ASP A 166 4.92 37.74 -0.06
N LEU A 167 5.93 37.17 0.61
CA LEU A 167 7.01 36.42 -0.05
C LEU A 167 6.51 35.11 -0.69
N GLU A 168 5.58 34.42 -0.04
CA GLU A 168 4.98 33.19 -0.58
C GLU A 168 4.05 33.50 -1.75
N VAL A 169 3.33 34.64 -1.71
CA VAL A 169 2.54 35.13 -2.85
C VAL A 169 3.44 35.41 -4.05
N GLU A 170 4.55 36.13 -3.86
CA GLU A 170 5.51 36.42 -4.93
C GLU A 170 6.08 35.12 -5.52
N SER A 171 6.49 34.18 -4.66
CA SER A 171 7.00 32.86 -5.08
C SER A 171 5.95 32.07 -5.86
N ALA A 172 4.66 32.18 -5.50
CA ALA A 172 3.57 31.53 -6.22
C ALA A 172 3.28 32.19 -7.58
N LEU A 173 3.40 33.51 -7.69
CA LEU A 173 3.29 34.24 -8.96
C LEU A 173 4.43 33.90 -9.93
N ASP A 174 5.62 33.60 -9.42
CA ASP A 174 6.75 33.14 -10.24
C ASP A 174 6.52 31.79 -10.92
N LEU A 175 5.64 30.96 -10.36
CA LEU A 175 5.25 29.68 -10.93
C LEU A 175 4.26 29.82 -12.10
N ILE A 176 3.69 31.01 -12.34
CA ILE A 176 2.89 31.28 -13.53
C ILE A 176 3.77 31.06 -14.75
N ASN A 177 3.31 30.21 -15.66
CA ASN A 177 4.04 29.81 -16.85
C ASN A 177 3.13 29.71 -18.07
N VAL A 178 3.74 29.60 -19.25
CA VAL A 178 3.06 29.40 -20.52
C VAL A 178 3.61 28.13 -21.16
N VAL A 179 2.73 27.24 -21.60
CA VAL A 179 3.08 25.89 -22.07
C VAL A 179 2.36 25.58 -23.38
N PRO A 180 3.07 25.08 -24.42
CA PRO A 180 4.52 24.92 -24.48
C PRO A 180 5.24 26.27 -24.68
N ASN A 181 6.46 26.38 -24.16
CA ASN A 181 7.34 27.52 -24.40
C ASN A 181 8.77 27.02 -24.69
N PRO A 182 9.26 27.11 -25.94
CA PRO A 182 8.61 27.70 -27.12
C PRO A 182 7.51 26.81 -27.74
N TYR A 183 6.55 27.41 -28.45
CA TYR A 183 5.55 26.68 -29.25
C TYR A 183 6.06 26.49 -30.68
N TYR A 184 6.25 25.24 -31.10
CA TYR A 184 6.73 24.87 -32.43
C TYR A 184 5.64 24.18 -33.25
N ALA A 185 4.62 24.93 -33.67
CA ALA A 185 3.58 24.49 -34.59
C ALA A 185 2.76 23.25 -34.16
N PHE A 186 2.93 22.79 -32.91
CA PHE A 186 2.23 21.68 -32.30
C PHE A 186 2.24 21.85 -30.76
N SER A 187 1.19 21.36 -30.12
CA SER A 187 1.05 21.26 -28.67
C SER A 187 0.34 19.94 -28.33
N GLU A 188 0.80 19.24 -27.30
CA GLU A 188 0.15 18.00 -26.83
C GLU A 188 -1.30 18.23 -26.35
N TYR A 189 -1.68 19.49 -26.10
CA TYR A 189 -3.04 19.88 -25.72
C TYR A 189 -3.98 20.08 -26.91
N GLU A 190 -3.50 19.95 -28.15
CA GLU A 190 -4.32 20.04 -29.35
C GLU A 190 -5.08 18.71 -29.55
N THR A 191 -6.40 18.74 -29.40
CA THR A 191 -7.26 17.57 -29.56
C THR A 191 -7.70 17.34 -31.00
N GLU A 192 -7.70 18.39 -31.83
CA GLU A 192 -8.09 18.32 -33.23
C GLU A 192 -6.99 18.82 -34.16
N ALA A 193 -6.94 18.27 -35.38
CA ALA A 193 -5.96 18.66 -36.38
C ALA A 193 -6.04 20.15 -36.76
N PHE A 194 -7.14 20.86 -36.50
CA PHE A 194 -7.30 22.28 -36.86
C PHE A 194 -7.15 23.26 -35.68
N THR A 195 -7.02 22.74 -34.46
CA THR A 195 -6.88 23.57 -33.25
C THR A 195 -5.43 23.87 -32.95
N THR A 196 -5.16 25.08 -32.49
CA THR A 196 -3.86 25.50 -31.96
C THR A 196 -4.09 26.03 -30.56
N THR A 197 -3.53 25.39 -29.53
CA THR A 197 -3.82 25.73 -28.14
C THR A 197 -2.55 25.82 -27.31
N VAL A 198 -2.37 26.97 -26.67
CA VAL A 198 -1.35 27.23 -25.65
C VAL A 198 -2.02 27.50 -24.32
N LYS A 199 -1.46 26.97 -23.23
CA LYS A 199 -1.99 27.17 -21.88
C LYS A 199 -1.15 28.16 -21.11
N ILE A 200 -1.79 29.06 -20.39
CA ILE A 200 -1.17 29.89 -19.36
C ILE A 200 -1.59 29.28 -18.03
N THR A 201 -0.62 28.75 -17.29
CA THR A 201 -0.85 27.86 -16.14
C THR A 201 -0.51 28.54 -14.81
N ASN A 202 -1.02 27.94 -13.73
CA ASN A 202 -0.86 28.41 -12.35
C ASN A 202 -1.43 29.82 -12.11
N LEU A 203 -2.53 30.14 -12.80
CA LEU A 203 -3.18 31.44 -12.68
C LEU A 203 -4.05 31.51 -11.42
N PRO A 204 -4.04 32.65 -10.70
CA PRO A 204 -4.99 32.93 -9.64
C PRO A 204 -6.45 32.83 -10.11
N ALA A 205 -7.37 32.68 -9.15
CA ALA A 205 -8.81 32.63 -9.46
C ALA A 205 -9.30 33.92 -10.13
N LYS A 206 -8.79 35.08 -9.67
CA LYS A 206 -9.08 36.40 -10.24
C LYS A 206 -7.80 37.05 -10.73
N CYS A 207 -7.73 37.29 -12.04
CA CYS A 207 -6.62 38.01 -12.65
C CYS A 207 -6.98 38.53 -14.04
N VAL A 208 -6.22 39.50 -14.54
CA VAL A 208 -6.29 39.96 -15.92
C VAL A 208 -5.04 39.50 -16.64
N VAL A 209 -5.22 38.72 -17.71
CA VAL A 209 -4.10 38.28 -18.57
C VAL A 209 -4.14 39.07 -19.87
N THR A 210 -3.10 39.85 -20.15
CA THR A 210 -2.99 40.66 -21.36
C THR A 210 -1.78 40.28 -22.18
N ILE A 211 -1.99 40.07 -23.48
CA ILE A 211 -0.98 39.62 -24.42
C ILE A 211 -0.61 40.77 -25.35
N TYR A 212 0.68 41.00 -25.52
CA TYR A 212 1.26 42.05 -26.36
C TYR A 212 2.32 41.48 -27.31
N THR A 213 2.55 42.17 -28.42
CA THR A 213 3.79 41.97 -29.20
C THR A 213 4.99 42.52 -28.44
N LEU A 214 6.21 42.15 -28.85
CA LEU A 214 7.44 42.73 -28.28
C LEU A 214 7.48 44.27 -28.40
N ASP A 215 6.86 44.83 -29.43
CA ASP A 215 6.72 46.28 -29.65
C ASP A 215 5.60 46.93 -28.80
N GLY A 216 4.93 46.17 -27.92
CA GLY A 216 3.86 46.66 -27.04
C GLY A 216 2.48 46.78 -27.69
N LYS A 217 2.25 46.21 -28.88
CA LYS A 217 0.93 46.23 -29.51
C LYS A 217 0.01 45.22 -28.86
N PHE A 218 -1.22 45.64 -28.54
CA PHE A 218 -2.25 44.78 -27.97
C PHE A 218 -2.64 43.62 -28.91
N ILE A 219 -2.66 42.40 -28.38
CA ILE A 219 -3.12 41.19 -29.10
C ILE A 219 -4.45 40.71 -28.55
N ARG A 220 -4.51 40.39 -27.24
CA ARG A 220 -5.71 39.81 -26.60
C ARG A 220 -5.68 40.05 -25.09
N ARG A 221 -6.86 40.11 -24.48
CA ARG A 221 -7.06 40.19 -23.03
C ARG A 221 -8.04 39.12 -22.58
N TYR A 222 -7.76 38.53 -21.42
CA TYR A 222 -8.65 37.63 -20.70
C TYR A 222 -8.94 38.23 -19.33
N ASP A 223 -10.20 38.55 -19.07
CA ASP A 223 -10.68 38.94 -17.75
C ASP A 223 -11.16 37.66 -17.04
N ARG A 224 -10.36 37.18 -16.10
CA ARG A 224 -10.60 35.91 -15.42
C ARG A 224 -11.20 36.15 -14.05
N ASP A 225 -12.36 35.54 -13.83
CA ASP A 225 -13.04 35.43 -12.53
C ASP A 225 -13.55 33.98 -12.40
N GLU A 226 -12.60 33.07 -12.17
CA GLU A 226 -12.87 31.64 -12.12
C GLU A 226 -13.35 31.25 -10.71
N ALA A 227 -14.54 30.69 -10.65
CA ALA A 227 -15.10 30.15 -9.42
C ALA A 227 -15.13 28.62 -9.48
N GLY A 228 -14.80 27.98 -8.36
CA GLY A 228 -14.94 26.53 -8.25
C GLY A 228 -16.38 26.07 -8.44
N MET A 229 -16.56 24.91 -9.07
CA MET A 229 -17.87 24.30 -9.27
C MET A 229 -18.28 23.45 -8.06
N ALA A 230 -19.58 23.32 -7.80
CA ALA A 230 -20.08 22.37 -6.80
C ALA A 230 -19.76 20.92 -7.27
N PRO A 231 -19.00 20.11 -6.49
CA PRO A 231 -18.61 18.75 -6.91
C PRO A 231 -19.83 17.84 -7.09
N ASN A 232 -19.82 16.82 -7.94
CA ASN A 232 -20.97 15.91 -8.06
C ASN A 232 -21.07 14.93 -6.87
N GLY A 233 -22.28 14.48 -6.50
CA GLY A 233 -22.52 13.43 -5.50
C GLY A 233 -23.39 13.84 -4.28
N THR A 234 -23.85 12.85 -3.51
CA THR A 234 -24.52 13.01 -2.21
C THR A 234 -23.50 13.02 -1.07
N ASN A 235 -23.75 13.78 0.00
CA ASN A 235 -22.90 13.89 1.19
C ASN A 235 -21.45 14.40 0.94
N ARG A 236 -21.32 15.59 0.35
CA ARG A 236 -20.02 16.18 -0.02
C ARG A 236 -19.28 16.75 1.18
N GLY A 237 -18.00 16.41 1.33
CA GLY A 237 -17.11 16.97 2.37
C GLY A 237 -16.66 18.41 2.10
N ILE A 238 -16.86 18.94 0.89
CA ILE A 238 -16.55 20.33 0.50
C ILE A 238 -17.70 20.92 -0.31
N ARG A 239 -17.93 22.23 -0.19
CA ARG A 239 -19.02 22.93 -0.89
C ARG A 239 -18.66 23.25 -2.34
N THR A 240 -17.39 23.47 -2.62
CA THR A 240 -16.88 24.01 -3.88
C THR A 240 -15.55 23.34 -4.21
N ALA A 241 -15.37 22.89 -5.45
CA ALA A 241 -14.11 22.35 -5.95
C ALA A 241 -13.08 23.48 -6.13
N GLN A 242 -11.81 23.13 -6.32
CA GLN A 242 -10.80 24.13 -6.67
C GLN A 242 -11.06 24.70 -8.08
N PRO A 243 -10.82 26.01 -8.30
CA PRO A 243 -10.92 26.62 -9.62
C PRO A 243 -9.86 26.05 -10.56
N ILE A 244 -10.16 26.01 -11.87
CA ILE A 244 -9.24 25.48 -12.89
C ILE A 244 -8.08 26.48 -13.07
N PRO A 245 -6.82 26.15 -12.74
CA PRO A 245 -5.74 27.14 -12.61
C PRO A 245 -5.06 27.51 -13.94
N ASP A 246 -5.77 27.43 -15.06
CA ASP A 246 -5.24 27.74 -16.38
C ASP A 246 -6.23 28.47 -17.29
N ILE A 247 -5.69 29.13 -18.32
CA ILE A 247 -6.44 29.68 -19.45
C ILE A 247 -5.86 29.10 -20.74
N GLU A 248 -6.73 28.79 -21.68
CA GLU A 248 -6.38 28.37 -23.03
C GLU A 248 -6.39 29.56 -24.01
N TRP A 249 -5.29 29.74 -24.72
CA TRP A 249 -5.15 30.70 -25.81
C TRP A 249 -5.03 29.98 -27.15
N ASP A 250 -5.93 30.35 -28.04
CA ASP A 250 -6.08 29.81 -29.40
C ASP A 250 -5.10 30.41 -30.44
N LEU A 251 -4.10 31.17 -29.99
CA LEU A 251 -3.16 31.93 -30.83
C LEU A 251 -3.79 32.95 -31.78
N LYS A 252 -5.00 33.43 -31.46
CA LYS A 252 -5.67 34.51 -32.18
C LYS A 252 -5.67 35.80 -31.39
N ASN A 253 -5.72 36.92 -32.10
CA ASN A 253 -5.94 38.24 -31.51
C ASN A 253 -7.42 38.45 -31.12
N ASN A 254 -7.74 39.61 -30.53
CA ASN A 254 -9.09 39.99 -30.12
C ASN A 254 -10.11 40.08 -31.28
N LYS A 255 -9.67 40.05 -32.54
CA LYS A 255 -10.53 40.01 -33.73
C LYS A 255 -10.66 38.58 -34.32
N GLY A 256 -10.15 37.56 -33.63
CA GLY A 256 -10.17 36.18 -34.10
C GLY A 256 -9.19 35.89 -35.24
N ILE A 257 -8.22 36.78 -35.50
CA ILE A 257 -7.22 36.61 -36.55
C ILE A 257 -5.99 35.92 -35.95
N PRO A 258 -5.48 34.84 -36.56
CA PRO A 258 -4.24 34.19 -36.13
C PRO A 258 -3.07 35.18 -36.07
N ILE A 259 -2.27 35.08 -35.02
CA ILE A 259 -1.08 35.92 -34.87
C ILE A 259 0.06 35.44 -35.78
N SER A 260 1.08 36.27 -36.00
CA SER A 260 2.29 35.84 -36.71
C SER A 260 3.24 35.07 -35.80
N ALA A 261 4.16 34.30 -36.39
CA ALA A 261 5.29 33.76 -35.62
C ALA A 261 6.11 34.90 -35.02
N GLY A 262 6.59 34.75 -33.79
CA GLY A 262 7.37 35.77 -33.11
C GLY A 262 7.38 35.67 -31.59
N VAL A 263 7.94 36.71 -30.97
CA VAL A 263 8.00 36.87 -29.51
C VAL A 263 6.82 37.72 -29.05
N TYR A 264 6.15 37.27 -28.01
CA TYR A 264 5.05 37.95 -27.34
C TYR A 264 5.34 38.10 -25.85
N LEU A 265 4.78 39.16 -25.26
CA LEU A 265 4.79 39.41 -23.82
C LEU A 265 3.39 39.10 -23.27
N ILE A 266 3.35 38.35 -22.18
CA ILE A 266 2.12 38.02 -21.46
C ILE A 266 2.23 38.68 -20.10
N HIS A 267 1.41 39.67 -19.84
CA HIS A 267 1.31 40.35 -18.55
C HIS A 267 0.11 39.78 -17.79
N VAL A 268 0.34 39.33 -16.56
CA VAL A 268 -0.68 38.83 -15.65
C VAL A 268 -0.75 39.78 -14.47
N ASP A 269 -1.89 40.40 -14.29
CA ASP A 269 -2.23 41.24 -13.13
C ASP A 269 -3.15 40.43 -12.21
N ALA A 270 -2.62 40.01 -11.07
CA ALA A 270 -3.33 39.25 -10.06
C ALA A 270 -3.88 40.21 -9.00
N GLU A 271 -5.20 40.37 -8.97
CA GLU A 271 -5.92 41.39 -8.20
C GLU A 271 -5.47 41.45 -6.73
N GLY A 272 -4.67 42.46 -6.37
CA GLY A 272 -4.15 42.66 -5.01
C GLY A 272 -3.01 41.72 -4.59
N LEU A 273 -2.57 40.80 -5.46
CA LEU A 273 -1.49 39.83 -5.21
C LEU A 273 -0.18 40.23 -5.90
N GLY A 274 -0.25 41.03 -6.96
CA GLY A 274 0.92 41.52 -7.71
C GLY A 274 0.84 41.25 -9.21
N GLU A 275 1.95 41.45 -9.91
CA GLU A 275 2.01 41.33 -11.36
C GLU A 275 3.15 40.41 -11.82
N ARG A 276 2.95 39.69 -12.93
CA ARG A 276 3.96 38.81 -13.53
C ARG A 276 3.98 38.98 -15.05
N THR A 277 5.16 39.25 -15.62
CA THR A 277 5.34 39.33 -17.08
C THR A 277 6.16 38.18 -17.64
N LEU A 278 5.57 37.38 -18.52
CA LEU A 278 6.23 36.29 -19.23
C LEU A 278 6.63 36.69 -20.65
N LYS A 279 7.69 36.06 -21.14
CA LYS A 279 8.12 36.14 -22.53
C LYS A 279 7.93 34.79 -23.18
N TRP A 280 7.18 34.77 -24.28
CA TRP A 280 6.83 33.56 -25.01
C TRP A 280 7.22 33.69 -26.47
N PHE A 281 7.69 32.59 -27.07
CA PHE A 281 7.93 32.51 -28.49
C PHE A 281 7.06 31.43 -29.11
N GLY A 282 6.36 31.77 -30.19
CA GLY A 282 5.56 30.84 -30.94
C GLY A 282 5.80 30.94 -32.43
N THR A 283 5.81 29.79 -33.09
CA THR A 283 5.72 29.69 -34.55
C THR A 283 4.47 28.91 -34.93
N ASN A 284 3.68 29.49 -35.82
CA ASN A 284 2.48 28.84 -36.35
C ASN A 284 2.85 27.93 -37.52
N ARG A 285 2.09 26.85 -37.70
CA ARG A 285 2.16 26.02 -38.89
C ARG A 285 1.79 26.82 -40.14
N GLN A 286 2.39 26.45 -41.27
CA GLN A 286 1.97 26.96 -42.57
C GLN A 286 0.53 26.51 -42.83
N PHE A 287 -0.35 27.46 -43.17
CA PHE A 287 -1.73 27.16 -43.54
C PHE A 287 -1.71 26.38 -44.87
N ASP A 288 -2.15 25.12 -44.85
CA ASP A 288 -2.31 24.29 -46.04
C ASP A 288 -3.78 24.31 -46.50
N PRO A 289 -4.11 25.02 -47.61
CA PRO A 289 -5.46 25.09 -48.13
C PRO A 289 -5.91 23.85 -48.92
N SER A 290 -5.06 22.83 -49.10
CA SER A 290 -5.35 21.69 -49.98
C SER A 290 -6.26 20.60 -49.39
N GLY A 291 -6.64 20.72 -48.12
CA GLY A 291 -7.46 19.75 -47.38
C GLY A 291 -8.91 20.16 -47.08
N LEU A 292 -9.44 21.19 -47.75
CA LEU A 292 -10.86 21.59 -47.68
C LEU A 292 -11.69 20.90 -48.78
#